data_AF-A0A496RE20-F1
#
_entry.id   AF-A0A496RE20-F1
#
_cell.length_a   1.000
_cell.length_b   1.000
_cell.length_c   1.000
_cell.angle_alpha   90.00
_cell.angle_beta   90.00
_cell.angle_gamma   90.00
#
_symmetry.space_group_name_H-M   'P 1'
#
loop_
_entity.id
_entity.type
_entity.pdbx_description
1 polymer ?
#
loop_
_entity_poly.entity_id
_entity_poly.type
_entity_poly.pdbx_seq_one_letter_code
_entity_poly.pdbx_strand_id
1 'polypeptide(L)'
;MLLVKLPIPRRRIKYPVLITTEEGQGPPEIKDKIVRESFFELSEKQINISSIKLAESGSGIIIRLYESSGSPVKTLLHVHPQILALYPERAEVTLMEIFERRIPFAGSTALLDFTPYEIKTLIFADRVTLDL
;
A
#
# COMPACT_ATOMS: atom_id res chain seq x y z
N MET A 1 19.87 -31.15 11.09
CA MET A 1 19.08 -29.90 11.11
C MET A 1 19.28 -29.21 9.78
N LEU A 2 18.36 -29.42 8.82
CA LEU A 2 18.55 -29.05 7.41
C LEU A 2 17.86 -27.70 7.16
N LEU A 3 18.63 -26.64 6.97
CA LEU A 3 18.11 -25.30 6.64
C LEU A 3 17.86 -25.22 5.13
N VAL A 4 16.60 -25.32 4.71
CA VAL A 4 16.21 -25.11 3.30
C VAL A 4 16.04 -23.61 3.06
N LYS A 5 17.03 -22.98 2.43
CA LYS A 5 16.88 -21.63 1.87
C LYS A 5 15.95 -21.70 0.66
N LEU A 6 14.68 -21.32 0.82
CA LEU A 6 13.79 -21.12 -0.31
C LEU A 6 14.24 -19.86 -1.08
N PRO A 7 14.46 -19.93 -2.40
CA PRO A 7 14.82 -18.75 -3.18
C PRO A 7 13.57 -17.87 -3.31
N ILE A 8 13.61 -16.67 -2.72
CA ILE A 8 12.61 -15.63 -2.98
C ILE A 8 12.71 -15.28 -4.47
N PRO A 9 11.66 -15.48 -5.29
CA PRO A 9 11.72 -15.12 -6.68
C PRO A 9 11.73 -13.59 -6.77
N ARG A 10 12.91 -13.00 -6.94
CA ARG A 10 13.06 -11.60 -7.33
C ARG A 10 12.51 -11.44 -8.74
N ARG A 11 11.19 -11.25 -8.87
CA ARG A 11 10.60 -10.75 -10.13
C ARG A 11 11.13 -9.33 -10.32
N ARG A 12 12.20 -9.24 -11.09
CA ARG A 12 12.71 -7.98 -11.64
C ARG A 12 11.62 -7.47 -12.58
N ILE A 13 10.79 -6.55 -12.10
CA ILE A 13 9.87 -5.81 -12.97
C ILE A 13 10.77 -5.00 -13.89
N LYS A 14 10.91 -5.46 -15.14
CA LYS A 14 11.63 -4.73 -16.18
C LYS A 14 10.72 -3.59 -16.62
N TYR A 15 10.95 -2.39 -16.12
CA TYR A 15 10.60 -1.21 -16.91
C TYR A 15 11.42 -1.30 -18.21
N PRO A 16 10.85 -1.14 -19.40
CA PRO A 16 11.63 -1.11 -20.62
C PRO A 16 12.45 0.17 -20.62
N VAL A 17 13.71 0.09 -20.19
CA VAL A 17 14.72 1.10 -20.51
C VAL A 17 15.25 0.70 -21.88
N LEU A 18 14.65 1.25 -22.94
CA LEU A 18 15.19 1.15 -24.28
C LEU A 18 16.30 2.20 -24.42
N ILE A 19 17.54 1.78 -24.20
CA ILE A 19 18.71 2.51 -24.67
C ILE A 19 19.23 1.75 -25.88
N THR A 20 19.05 2.33 -27.06
CA THR A 20 19.89 2.04 -28.21
C THR A 20 20.20 3.36 -28.88
N THR A 21 21.49 3.65 -29.02
CA THR A 21 22.05 4.09 -30.31
C THR A 21 23.55 4.02 -30.21
N GLU A 22 24.17 3.17 -31.03
CA GLU A 22 25.40 3.59 -31.66
C GLU A 22 25.00 4.54 -32.80
N GLU A 23 25.38 5.79 -32.60
CA GLU A 23 25.79 6.83 -33.55
C GLU A 23 24.90 7.16 -34.78
N GLY A 24 24.46 8.43 -34.87
CA GLY A 24 24.32 9.10 -36.18
C GLY A 24 22.94 9.57 -36.64
N GLN A 25 21.89 9.47 -35.85
CA GLN A 25 20.64 10.22 -36.06
C GLN A 25 20.08 10.64 -34.70
N GLY A 26 19.75 11.92 -34.56
CA GLY A 26 19.39 12.55 -33.29
C GLY A 26 18.28 11.80 -32.54
N PRO A 27 18.26 11.84 -31.20
CA PRO A 27 17.38 11.00 -30.40
C PRO A 27 15.92 11.23 -30.80
N PRO A 28 15.11 10.15 -30.96
CA PRO A 28 13.69 10.29 -31.20
C PRO A 28 13.10 11.07 -30.02
N GLU A 29 12.34 12.13 -30.32
CA GLU A 29 11.69 12.95 -29.32
C GLU A 29 10.60 12.11 -28.63
N ILE A 30 10.92 11.51 -27.50
CA ILE A 30 9.99 10.68 -26.73
C ILE A 30 8.97 11.60 -26.06
N LYS A 31 7.78 11.72 -26.66
CA LYS A 31 6.61 12.31 -25.99
C LYS A 31 6.01 11.29 -25.01
N ASP A 32 6.79 10.90 -24.00
CA ASP A 32 6.28 10.04 -22.93
C ASP A 32 5.30 10.85 -22.08
N LYS A 33 4.02 10.52 -22.19
CA LYS A 33 3.01 10.96 -21.23
C LYS A 33 3.38 10.32 -19.89
N ILE A 34 3.97 11.09 -18.99
CA ILE A 34 4.24 10.64 -17.63
C ILE A 34 2.89 10.35 -16.95
N VAL A 35 2.55 9.07 -16.83
CA VAL A 35 1.39 8.62 -16.07
C VAL A 35 1.80 8.61 -14.60
N ARG A 36 1.15 9.47 -13.80
CA ARG A 36 1.31 9.49 -12.34
C ARG A 36 0.11 8.75 -11.74
N GLU A 37 0.39 7.70 -10.99
CA GLU A 37 -0.60 6.93 -10.24
C GLU A 37 -0.22 6.92 -8.76
N SER A 38 -1.24 6.97 -7.90
CA SER A 38 -1.08 6.88 -6.44
C SER A 38 -1.46 5.48 -5.97
N PHE A 39 -0.67 4.90 -5.07
CA PHE A 39 -1.06 3.63 -4.43
C PHE A 39 -2.20 3.80 -3.42
N PHE A 40 -2.26 4.97 -2.77
CA PHE A 40 -3.25 5.33 -1.76
C PHE A 40 -3.67 6.79 -1.94
N GLU A 41 -4.96 7.05 -1.81
CA GLU A 41 -5.51 8.41 -1.83
C GLU A 41 -6.53 8.56 -0.69
N LEU A 42 -6.59 9.76 -0.10
CA LEU A 42 -7.48 10.11 1.00
C LEU A 42 -8.37 11.28 0.57
N SER A 43 -9.66 11.24 0.89
CA SER A 43 -10.57 12.35 0.59
C SER A 43 -10.34 13.56 1.49
N GLU A 44 -9.95 13.33 2.74
CA GLU A 44 -9.81 14.39 3.75
C GLU A 44 -8.37 14.80 4.02
N LYS A 45 -8.12 16.12 4.01
CA LYS A 45 -6.79 16.71 4.25
C LYS A 45 -6.30 16.57 5.69
N GLN A 46 -7.20 16.32 6.64
CA GLN A 46 -6.84 16.16 8.06
C GLN A 46 -6.27 14.77 8.36
N ILE A 47 -6.46 13.80 7.46
CA ILE A 47 -5.93 12.45 7.61
C ILE A 47 -4.65 12.32 6.79
N ASN A 48 -3.59 11.85 7.44
CA ASN A 48 -2.27 11.74 6.83
C ASN A 48 -1.76 10.30 6.94
N ILE A 49 -1.16 9.79 5.86
CA ILE A 49 -0.40 8.54 5.91
C ILE A 49 0.99 8.86 6.46
N SER A 50 1.30 8.39 7.67
CA SER A 50 2.59 8.61 8.32
C SER A 50 3.65 7.59 7.91
N SER A 51 3.24 6.36 7.62
CA SER A 51 4.17 5.32 7.21
C SER A 51 3.52 4.25 6.32
N ILE A 52 4.36 3.67 5.48
CA ILE A 52 4.09 2.46 4.71
C ILE A 52 5.28 1.54 4.95
N LYS A 53 5.07 0.35 5.48
CA LYS A 53 6.12 -0.65 5.70
C LYS A 53 5.67 -2.04 5.26
N LEU A 54 6.61 -2.96 5.12
CA LEU A 54 6.27 -4.38 5.05
C LEU A 54 5.75 -4.84 6.42
N ALA A 55 4.76 -5.73 6.40
CA ALA A 55 4.31 -6.41 7.62
C ALA A 55 5.45 -7.25 8.23
N GLU A 56 5.48 -7.39 9.55
CA GLU A 56 6.53 -8.12 10.27
C GLU A 56 6.53 -9.62 9.94
N SER A 57 5.36 -10.18 9.61
CA SER A 57 5.21 -11.52 9.07
C SER A 57 5.85 -11.72 7.68
N GLY A 58 6.14 -10.62 6.98
CA GLY A 58 6.56 -10.60 5.58
C GLY A 58 5.44 -10.88 4.56
N SER A 59 4.19 -11.06 4.98
CA SER A 59 3.07 -11.48 4.13
C SER A 59 2.16 -10.33 3.65
N GLY A 60 2.63 -9.08 3.72
CA GLY A 60 1.81 -7.92 3.37
C GLY A 60 2.50 -6.57 3.53
N ILE A 61 1.70 -5.52 3.44
CA ILE A 61 2.08 -4.14 3.76
C ILE A 61 1.20 -3.60 4.88
N ILE A 62 1.81 -2.75 5.70
CA ILE A 62 1.17 -1.97 6.75
C ILE A 62 1.18 -0.53 6.33
N ILE A 63 0.04 0.15 6.49
CA ILE A 63 -0.05 1.60 6.40
C ILE A 63 -0.51 2.16 7.73
N ARG A 64 0.08 3.29 8.14
CA ARG A 64 -0.34 4.01 9.34
C ARG A 64 -0.91 5.35 8.95
N LEU A 65 -2.11 5.64 9.43
CA LEU A 65 -2.82 6.88 9.21
C LEU A 65 -3.05 7.58 10.55
N TYR A 66 -3.08 8.90 10.54
CA TYR A 66 -3.46 9.67 11.72
C TYR A 66 -4.29 10.90 11.37
N GLU A 67 -5.16 11.26 12.31
CA GLU A 67 -5.94 12.50 12.32
C GLU A 67 -5.10 13.63 12.93
N SER A 68 -5.11 14.82 12.32
CA SER A 68 -4.18 15.93 12.66
C SER A 68 -4.83 17.22 13.14
N SER A 69 -6.15 17.34 13.07
CA SER A 69 -6.92 18.55 13.41
C SER A 69 -7.58 18.52 14.79
N GLY A 70 -7.62 17.36 15.46
CA GLY A 70 -8.26 17.21 16.77
C GLY A 70 -9.79 17.20 16.72
N SER A 71 -10.38 16.88 15.57
CA SER A 71 -11.83 16.76 15.39
C SER A 71 -12.20 15.39 14.82
N PRO A 72 -13.41 14.85 15.07
CA PRO A 72 -13.86 13.63 14.40
C PRO A 72 -13.92 13.81 12.88
N VAL A 73 -13.38 12.85 12.13
CA VAL A 73 -13.31 12.92 10.66
C VAL A 73 -13.63 11.55 10.05
N LYS A 74 -14.52 11.54 9.06
CA LYS A 74 -14.72 10.39 8.18
C LYS A 74 -13.98 10.64 6.87
N THR A 75 -13.18 9.69 6.41
CA THR A 75 -12.40 9.80 5.16
C THR A 75 -12.59 8.58 4.29
N LEU A 76 -12.58 8.78 2.97
CA LEU A 76 -12.49 7.69 2.01
C LEU A 76 -11.02 7.38 1.73
N LEU A 77 -10.61 6.14 2.00
CA LEU A 77 -9.34 5.60 1.56
C LEU A 77 -9.55 4.87 0.24
N HIS A 78 -9.03 5.44 -0.85
CA HIS A 78 -8.94 4.76 -2.13
C HIS A 78 -7.59 4.05 -2.25
N VAL A 79 -7.62 2.79 -2.67
CA VAL A 79 -6.44 1.93 -2.80
C VAL A 79 -6.30 1.46 -4.23
N HIS A 80 -5.09 1.55 -4.76
CA HIS A 80 -4.83 1.15 -6.14
C HIS A 80 -5.19 -0.32 -6.37
N PRO A 81 -5.91 -0.67 -7.47
CA PRO A 81 -6.39 -2.03 -7.71
C PRO A 81 -5.30 -3.11 -7.68
N GLN A 82 -4.06 -2.77 -8.06
CA GLN A 82 -2.95 -3.73 -8.01
C GLN A 82 -2.57 -4.13 -6.58
N ILE A 83 -2.64 -3.20 -5.61
CA ILE A 83 -2.42 -3.53 -4.19
C ILE A 83 -3.50 -4.50 -3.72
N LEU A 84 -4.75 -4.24 -4.10
CA LEU A 84 -5.89 -5.06 -3.72
C LEU A 84 -5.87 -6.46 -4.36
N ALA A 85 -5.33 -6.57 -5.57
CA ALA A 85 -5.13 -7.85 -6.25
C ALA A 85 -3.99 -8.66 -5.63
N LEU A 86 -2.93 -8.00 -5.17
CA LEU A 86 -1.80 -8.64 -4.48
C LEU A 86 -2.13 -9.07 -3.05
N TYR A 87 -3.00 -8.30 -2.38
CA TYR A 87 -3.31 -8.45 -0.96
C TYR A 87 -4.82 -8.46 -0.75
N PRO A 88 -5.49 -9.62 -0.93
CA PRO A 88 -6.94 -9.73 -0.80
C PRO A 88 -7.43 -9.43 0.62
N GLU A 89 -6.64 -9.78 1.64
CA GLU A 89 -7.02 -9.68 3.05
C GLU A 89 -6.62 -8.34 3.65
N ARG A 90 -7.56 -7.72 4.38
CA ARG A 90 -7.42 -6.35 4.87
C ARG A 90 -8.02 -6.22 6.26
N ALA A 91 -7.34 -5.54 7.16
CA ALA A 91 -7.80 -5.38 8.53
C ALA A 91 -7.23 -4.11 9.19
N GLU A 92 -7.95 -3.60 10.19
CA GLU A 92 -7.35 -2.74 11.21
C GLU A 92 -6.61 -3.63 12.20
N VAL A 93 -5.42 -3.19 12.59
CA VAL A 93 -4.55 -3.86 13.53
C VAL A 93 -4.04 -2.85 14.55
N THR A 94 -3.63 -3.37 15.71
CA THR A 94 -2.93 -2.56 16.71
C THR A 94 -1.56 -2.10 16.19
N LEU A 95 -0.87 -1.25 16.94
CA LEU A 95 0.52 -0.85 16.63
C LEU A 95 1.49 -2.04 16.54
N MET A 96 1.15 -3.16 17.21
CA MET A 96 1.91 -4.41 17.23
C MET A 96 1.43 -5.42 16.17
N GLU A 97 0.69 -4.97 15.15
CA GLU A 97 0.14 -5.79 14.05
C GLU A 97 -0.87 -6.87 14.48
N ILE A 98 -1.36 -6.82 15.73
CA ILE A 98 -2.41 -7.72 16.22
C ILE A 98 -3.76 -7.32 15.61
N PHE A 99 -4.47 -8.30 15.04
CA PHE A 99 -5.78 -8.12 14.42
C PHE A 99 -6.81 -7.49 15.37
N GLU A 100 -7.54 -6.49 14.86
CA GLU A 100 -8.70 -5.92 15.56
C GLU A 100 -10.01 -6.18 14.82
N ARG A 101 -10.10 -5.75 13.56
CA ARG A 101 -11.31 -5.92 12.75
C ARG A 101 -11.04 -5.89 11.26
N ARG A 102 -11.95 -6.49 10.48
CA ARG A 102 -11.92 -6.38 9.01
C ARG A 102 -12.35 -4.99 8.55
N ILE A 103 -11.70 -4.51 7.50
CA ILE A 103 -12.07 -3.25 6.85
C ILE A 103 -12.98 -3.57 5.67
N PRO A 104 -14.24 -3.12 5.67
CA PRO A 104 -15.12 -3.30 4.53
C PRO A 104 -14.66 -2.39 3.37
N PHE A 105 -14.55 -2.96 2.17
CA PHE A 105 -14.29 -2.24 0.94
C PHE A 105 -15.48 -2.34 -0.01
N ALA A 106 -15.84 -1.22 -0.62
CA ALA A 106 -16.71 -1.17 -1.79
C ALA A 106 -15.82 -0.93 -3.03
N GLY A 107 -15.43 -2.03 -3.70
CA GLY A 107 -14.45 -1.97 -4.79
C GLY A 107 -13.06 -1.59 -4.29
N SER A 108 -12.53 -0.46 -4.75
CA SER A 108 -11.21 0.06 -4.36
C SER A 108 -11.22 1.01 -3.17
N THR A 109 -12.37 1.24 -2.56
CA THR A 109 -12.55 2.28 -1.54
C THR A 109 -13.04 1.70 -0.21
N ALA A 110 -12.47 2.19 0.90
CA ALA A 110 -12.96 1.97 2.25
C ALA A 110 -13.34 3.29 2.92
N LEU A 111 -14.39 3.28 3.74
CA LEU A 111 -14.74 4.40 4.62
C LEU A 111 -14.06 4.17 5.97
N LEU A 112 -13.25 5.14 6.40
CA LEU A 112 -12.60 5.14 7.70
C LEU A 112 -13.18 6.26 8.57
N ASP A 113 -13.33 6.00 9.85
CA ASP A 113 -13.82 6.96 10.85
C ASP A 113 -12.74 7.16 11.92
N PHE A 114 -12.34 8.41 12.14
CA PHE A 114 -11.33 8.80 13.11
C PHE A 114 -11.94 9.66 14.20
N THR A 115 -11.60 9.34 15.44
CA THR A 115 -11.72 10.22 16.60
C THR A 115 -10.57 11.23 16.64
N PRO A 116 -10.69 12.34 17.41
CA PRO A 116 -9.63 13.35 17.53
C PRO A 116 -8.24 12.76 17.83
N TYR A 117 -7.25 13.09 17.00
CA TYR A 117 -5.86 12.63 17.09
C TYR A 117 -5.67 11.09 17.03
N GLU A 118 -6.66 10.36 16.53
CA GLU A 118 -6.57 8.90 16.43
C GLU A 118 -5.50 8.47 15.42
N ILE A 119 -4.80 7.39 15.76
CA ILE A 119 -3.89 6.68 14.88
C ILE A 119 -4.52 5.34 14.52
N LYS A 120 -4.66 5.06 13.22
CA LYS A 120 -5.07 3.76 12.71
C LYS A 120 -3.92 3.07 12.01
N THR A 121 -3.77 1.77 12.24
CA THR A 121 -2.84 0.92 11.50
C THR A 121 -3.65 -0.08 10.69
N LEU A 122 -3.46 -0.09 9.38
CA LEU A 122 -4.16 -0.99 8.48
C LEU A 122 -3.15 -1.96 7.86
N ILE A 123 -3.53 -3.23 7.75
CA ILE A 123 -2.77 -4.24 7.03
C ILE A 123 -3.47 -4.61 5.72
N PHE A 124 -2.67 -4.82 4.68
CA PHE A 124 -3.04 -5.48 3.44
C PHE A 124 -2.13 -6.69 3.27
N ALA A 125 -2.66 -7.91 3.33
CA ALA A 125 -1.90 -9.15 3.28
C ALA A 125 -2.53 -10.18 2.35
N ASP A 126 -1.75 -11.21 2.00
CA ASP A 126 -2.28 -12.42 1.34
C ASP A 126 -3.21 -13.20 2.29
N ARG A 127 -2.79 -13.31 3.55
CA ARG A 127 -3.57 -13.84 4.66
C ARG A 127 -3.35 -13.00 5.90
N VAL A 128 -4.44 -12.62 6.56
CA VAL A 128 -4.39 -12.05 7.91
C VAL A 128 -4.44 -13.22 8.88
N THR A 129 -3.30 -13.50 9.52
CA THR A 129 -3.24 -14.49 10.59
C THR A 129 -3.96 -13.92 11.80
N LEU A 130 -4.99 -14.62 12.27
CA LEU A 130 -5.58 -14.37 13.58
C LEU A 130 -4.64 -15.05 14.57
N ASP A 131 -3.71 -14.30 15.15
CA ASP A 131 -2.95 -14.81 16.29
C ASP A 131 -3.96 -15.01 17.43
N LEU A 132 -4.26 -16.28 17.72
CA LEU A 132 -5.12 -16.76 18.81
C LEU A 132 -4.35 -16.83 20.12
#